data_AF-A0A6J4G3A7-F1
#
_entry.id   AF-A0A6J4G3A7-F1
#
_cell.length_a   1.000
_cell.length_b   1.000
_cell.length_c   1.000
_cell.angle_alpha   90.00
_cell.angle_beta   90.00
_cell.angle_gamma   90.00
#
_symmetry.space_group_name_H-M   'P 1'
#
loop_
_entity.id
_entity.type
_entity.pdbx_description
1 polymer ?
#
loop_
_entity_poly.entity_id
_entity_poly.type
_entity_poly.pdbx_seq_one_letter_code
_entity_poly.pdbx_strand_id
1 'polypeptide(L)'
;MQADNGESYRASAIIDKAFVTARMVEQLLARRRNNAPGSNDAAHHELLVDAQERLINLMLLAQLHIEASGCSANDVAKLQFIHKLLIGSAESLVRTAIEQVIRIGNSIISGQTGVPMNIGNILKAKMDHASLLASVVGGAEKLPEDIRSQLLMGENIVLQVNSISDQHLRLPHFDSARRLGAPA
;
A
#
# COMPACT_ATOMS: atom_id res chain seq x y z
N MET A 1 -27.50 -8.28 31.25
CA MET A 1 -26.25 -7.94 30.51
C MET A 1 -25.70 -9.24 29.94
N GLN A 2 -25.89 -9.50 28.64
CA GLN A 2 -25.54 -10.78 28.01
C GLN A 2 -25.15 -10.61 26.52
N ALA A 3 -24.45 -9.52 26.19
CA ALA A 3 -24.01 -9.19 24.83
C ALA A 3 -22.50 -9.42 24.59
N ASP A 4 -21.71 -9.71 25.63
CA ASP A 4 -20.24 -9.60 25.58
C ASP A 4 -19.53 -10.84 24.99
N ASN A 5 -20.13 -12.02 25.12
CA ASN A 5 -19.49 -13.27 24.68
C ASN A 5 -19.39 -13.42 23.15
N GLY A 6 -20.29 -12.78 22.39
CA GLY A 6 -20.34 -12.91 20.93
C GLY A 6 -19.28 -12.09 20.20
N GLU A 7 -18.90 -10.93 20.75
CA GLU A 7 -17.89 -10.05 20.17
C GLU A 7 -16.47 -10.55 20.45
N SER A 8 -16.23 -11.04 21.67
CA SER A 8 -14.95 -11.66 22.04
C SER A 8 -14.67 -12.93 21.21
N TYR A 9 -15.69 -13.74 20.91
CA TYR A 9 -15.56 -14.92 20.03
C TYR A 9 -15.24 -14.55 18.58
N ARG A 10 -15.79 -13.43 18.08
CA ARG A 10 -15.49 -12.90 16.74
C ARG A 10 -14.07 -12.35 16.65
N ALA A 11 -13.61 -11.64 17.68
CA ALA A 11 -12.24 -11.14 17.76
C ALA A 11 -11.23 -12.30 17.71
N SER A 12 -11.43 -13.34 18.52
CA SER A 12 -10.55 -14.51 18.53
C SER A 12 -10.53 -15.25 17.18
N ALA A 13 -11.69 -15.40 16.53
CA ALA A 13 -11.76 -16.01 15.19
C ALA A 13 -11.03 -15.20 14.10
N ILE A 14 -11.07 -13.86 14.17
CA ILE A 14 -10.33 -12.98 13.26
C ILE A 14 -8.83 -13.11 13.51
N ILE A 15 -8.41 -13.15 14.77
CA ILE A 15 -7.00 -13.33 15.16
C ILE A 15 -6.47 -14.70 14.72
N ASP A 16 -7.26 -15.76 14.85
CA ASP A 16 -6.90 -17.10 14.33
C ASP A 16 -6.73 -17.10 12.82
N LYS A 17 -7.64 -16.44 12.10
CA LYS A 17 -7.55 -16.30 10.65
C LYS A 17 -6.33 -15.47 10.22
N ALA A 18 -6.02 -14.41 10.96
CA ALA A 18 -4.81 -13.62 10.76
C ALA A 18 -3.56 -14.47 11.02
N PHE A 19 -3.55 -15.28 12.07
CA PHE A 19 -2.44 -16.16 12.42
C PHE A 19 -2.16 -17.22 11.35
N VAL A 20 -3.21 -17.87 10.81
CA VAL A 20 -3.08 -18.82 9.70
C VAL A 20 -2.52 -18.13 8.45
N THR A 21 -3.01 -16.93 8.14
CA THR A 21 -2.55 -16.14 6.99
C THR A 21 -1.07 -15.73 7.17
N ALA A 22 -0.67 -15.35 8.39
CA ALA A 22 0.73 -15.05 8.73
C ALA A 22 1.64 -16.27 8.52
N ARG A 23 1.22 -17.46 8.92
CA ARG A 23 1.96 -18.71 8.66
C ARG A 23 2.09 -19.02 7.17
N MET A 24 1.04 -18.74 6.39
CA MET A 24 1.10 -18.89 4.93
C MET A 24 2.11 -17.93 4.31
N VAL A 25 2.13 -16.66 4.75
CA VAL A 25 3.14 -15.67 4.32
C VAL A 25 4.55 -16.12 4.69
N GLU A 26 4.77 -16.60 5.92
CA GLU A 26 6.07 -17.13 6.37
C GLU A 26 6.55 -18.29 5.46
N GLN A 27 5.65 -19.21 5.11
CA GLN A 27 5.97 -20.32 4.21
C GLN A 27 6.29 -19.85 2.79
N LEU A 28 5.56 -18.87 2.25
CA LEU A 28 5.82 -18.30 0.94
C LEU A 28 7.19 -17.58 0.90
N LEU A 29 7.54 -16.84 1.95
CA LEU A 29 8.85 -16.21 2.12
C LEU A 29 9.98 -17.25 2.19
N ALA A 30 9.79 -18.32 2.98
CA ALA A 30 10.77 -19.39 3.10
C ALA A 30 10.97 -20.13 1.76
N ARG A 31 9.89 -20.38 1.01
CA ARG A 31 9.97 -20.97 -0.33
C ARG A 31 10.73 -20.08 -1.30
N ARG A 32 10.47 -18.77 -1.29
CA ARG A 32 11.20 -17.80 -2.12
C ARG A 32 12.69 -17.80 -1.82
N ARG A 33 13.08 -17.87 -0.54
CA ARG A 33 14.49 -17.93 -0.12
C ARG A 33 15.21 -19.20 -0.60
N ASN A 34 14.48 -20.29 -0.76
CA ASN A 34 15.04 -21.60 -1.12
C ASN A 34 14.96 -21.92 -2.63
N ASN A 35 14.22 -21.14 -3.43
CA ASN A 35 14.08 -21.35 -4.87
C ASN A 35 15.13 -20.55 -5.66
N ALA A 36 15.73 -21.17 -6.69
CA ALA A 36 16.64 -20.49 -7.61
C ALA A 36 15.87 -19.48 -8.49
N PRO A 37 16.48 -18.32 -8.82
CA PRO A 37 15.83 -17.30 -9.65
C PRO A 37 15.63 -17.85 -11.07
N GLY A 38 14.40 -17.85 -11.60
CA GLY A 38 14.27 -18.11 -13.05
C GLY A 38 12.91 -18.41 -13.68
N SER A 39 11.86 -18.88 -12.99
CA SER A 39 10.62 -19.19 -13.74
C SER A 39 9.28 -19.04 -13.02
N ASN A 40 9.24 -19.02 -11.69
CA ASN A 40 7.99 -18.86 -10.92
C ASN A 40 7.98 -17.65 -9.97
N ASP A 41 9.00 -16.80 -10.04
CA ASP A 41 9.25 -15.73 -9.05
C ASP A 41 8.20 -14.62 -9.14
N ALA A 42 7.67 -14.30 -10.32
CA ALA A 42 6.62 -13.29 -10.49
C ALA A 42 5.28 -13.74 -9.88
N ALA A 43 4.81 -14.96 -10.20
CA ALA A 43 3.57 -15.51 -9.64
C ALA A 43 3.68 -15.77 -8.12
N HIS A 44 4.85 -16.18 -7.63
CA HIS A 44 5.10 -16.32 -6.20
C HIS A 44 5.14 -14.97 -5.48
N HIS A 45 5.68 -13.94 -6.13
CA HIS A 45 5.68 -12.58 -5.61
C HIS A 45 4.27 -12.01 -5.53
N GLU A 46 3.42 -12.21 -6.55
CA GLU A 46 2.02 -11.79 -6.55
C GLU A 46 1.23 -12.47 -5.42
N LEU A 47 1.33 -13.80 -5.28
CA LEU A 47 0.70 -14.55 -4.20
C LEU A 47 1.18 -14.11 -2.80
N LEU A 48 2.46 -13.74 -2.68
CA LEU A 48 3.03 -13.24 -1.45
C LEU A 48 2.46 -11.86 -1.10
N VAL A 49 2.38 -10.96 -2.08
CA VAL A 49 1.83 -9.61 -1.92
C VAL A 49 0.35 -9.71 -1.50
N ASP A 50 -0.46 -10.50 -2.22
CA ASP A 50 -1.88 -10.72 -1.89
C ASP A 50 -2.07 -11.27 -0.46
N ALA A 51 -1.26 -12.25 -0.07
CA ALA A 51 -1.33 -12.83 1.26
C ALA A 51 -0.92 -11.84 2.36
N GLN A 52 0.06 -10.97 2.09
CA GLN A 52 0.49 -9.92 3.00
C GLN A 52 -0.56 -8.81 3.13
N GLU A 53 -1.17 -8.35 2.02
CA GLU A 53 -2.27 -7.37 2.05
C GLU A 53 -3.48 -7.91 2.82
N ARG A 54 -3.82 -9.18 2.60
CA ARG A 54 -4.89 -9.84 3.37
C ARG A 54 -4.58 -9.90 4.86
N LEU A 55 -3.32 -10.14 5.22
CA LEU A 55 -2.87 -10.17 6.61
C LEU A 55 -2.98 -8.79 7.27
N ILE A 56 -2.58 -7.73 6.57
CA ILE A 56 -2.70 -6.34 7.04
C ILE A 56 -4.17 -6.01 7.33
N ASN A 57 -5.07 -6.32 6.39
CA ASN A 57 -6.50 -6.06 6.54
C ASN A 57 -7.11 -6.83 7.73
N LEU A 58 -6.73 -8.10 7.92
CA LEU A 58 -7.18 -8.89 9.07
C LEU A 58 -6.67 -8.33 10.40
N MET A 59 -5.47 -7.76 10.42
CA MET A 59 -4.90 -7.14 11.62
C MET A 59 -5.52 -5.79 11.94
N LEU A 60 -5.86 -4.98 10.93
CA LEU A 60 -6.64 -3.76 11.11
C LEU A 60 -8.02 -4.07 11.72
N LEU A 61 -8.67 -5.12 11.21
CA LEU A 61 -9.94 -5.62 11.75
C LEU A 61 -9.77 -6.17 13.19
N ALA A 62 -8.70 -6.91 13.45
CA ALA A 62 -8.41 -7.41 14.80
C ALA A 62 -8.19 -6.26 15.79
N GLN A 63 -7.46 -5.21 15.40
CA GLN A 63 -7.23 -4.02 16.23
C GLN A 63 -8.53 -3.32 16.61
N LEU A 64 -9.43 -3.07 15.65
CA LEU A 64 -10.74 -2.48 15.89
C LEU A 64 -11.58 -3.29 16.89
N HIS A 65 -11.44 -4.62 16.90
CA HIS A 65 -12.18 -5.49 17.82
C HIS A 65 -11.53 -5.64 19.20
N ILE A 66 -10.20 -5.58 19.27
CA ILE A 66 -9.47 -5.58 20.55
C ILE A 66 -9.77 -4.31 21.35
N GLU A 67 -9.86 -3.15 20.67
CA GLU A 67 -10.26 -1.88 21.27
C GLU A 67 -11.70 -1.93 21.85
N ALA A 68 -12.57 -2.79 21.29
CA ALA A 68 -13.96 -2.93 21.73
C ALA A 68 -14.18 -3.98 22.84
N SER A 69 -13.40 -5.07 22.88
CA SER A 69 -13.73 -6.27 23.68
C SER A 69 -12.58 -6.85 24.53
N GLY A 70 -11.40 -6.22 24.52
CA GLY A 70 -10.22 -6.69 25.24
C GLY A 70 -9.52 -7.87 24.55
N CYS A 71 -8.41 -8.35 25.12
CA CYS A 71 -7.57 -9.38 24.49
C CYS A 71 -7.13 -10.45 25.50
N SER A 72 -7.26 -11.73 25.14
CA SER A 72 -6.77 -12.84 25.97
C SER A 72 -5.24 -12.98 25.86
N ALA A 73 -4.60 -13.58 26.87
CA ALA A 73 -3.14 -13.76 26.87
C ALA A 73 -2.63 -14.61 25.68
N ASN A 74 -3.42 -15.60 25.23
CA ASN A 74 -3.09 -16.40 24.04
C ASN A 74 -3.19 -15.59 22.75
N ASP A 75 -4.18 -14.70 22.66
CA ASP A 75 -4.36 -13.82 21.50
C ASP A 75 -3.24 -12.77 21.44
N VAL A 76 -2.77 -12.26 22.57
CA VAL A 76 -1.59 -11.37 22.63
C VAL A 76 -0.36 -12.02 22.03
N ALA A 77 -0.09 -13.29 22.35
CA ALA A 77 1.05 -14.02 21.79
C ALA A 77 0.94 -14.20 20.26
N LYS A 78 -0.27 -14.51 19.75
CA LYS A 78 -0.53 -14.59 18.30
C LYS A 78 -0.34 -13.24 17.63
N LEU A 79 -0.86 -12.17 18.22
CA LEU A 79 -0.73 -10.80 17.71
C LEU A 79 0.74 -10.35 17.68
N GLN A 80 1.54 -10.67 18.69
CA GLN A 80 2.98 -10.37 18.69
C GLN A 80 3.74 -11.09 17.57
N PHE A 81 3.40 -12.36 17.29
CA PHE A 81 3.96 -13.08 16.15
C PHE A 81 3.56 -12.43 14.83
N ILE A 82 2.26 -12.14 14.66
CA ILE A 82 1.75 -11.51 13.44
C ILE A 82 2.38 -10.13 13.24
N HIS A 83 2.52 -9.33 14.30
CA HIS A 83 3.14 -8.01 14.26
C HIS A 83 4.61 -8.06 13.79
N LYS A 84 5.41 -9.00 14.31
CA LYS A 84 6.81 -9.18 13.86
C LYS A 84 6.89 -9.55 12.38
N LEU A 85 6.00 -10.45 11.94
CA LEU A 85 5.95 -10.86 10.54
C LEU A 85 5.50 -9.68 9.64
N LEU A 86 4.53 -8.91 10.11
CA LEU A 86 3.98 -7.75 9.42
C LEU A 86 5.02 -6.66 9.20
N ILE A 87 5.77 -6.28 10.23
CA ILE A 87 6.84 -5.28 10.11
C ILE A 87 7.82 -5.68 8.99
N GLY A 88 8.30 -6.92 9.01
CA GLY A 88 9.24 -7.41 7.98
C GLY A 88 8.64 -7.45 6.58
N SER A 89 7.33 -7.75 6.44
CA SER A 89 6.65 -7.74 5.14
C SER A 89 6.29 -6.34 4.65
N ALA A 90 5.89 -5.45 5.56
CA ALA A 90 5.42 -4.11 5.24
C ALA A 90 6.54 -3.28 4.63
N GLU A 91 7.78 -3.37 5.14
CA GLU A 91 8.94 -2.73 4.51
C GLU A 91 9.13 -3.14 3.04
N SER A 92 8.99 -4.43 2.74
CA SER A 92 9.10 -4.95 1.37
C SER A 92 7.96 -4.45 0.47
N LEU A 93 6.74 -4.36 1.02
CA LEU A 93 5.57 -3.85 0.30
C LEU A 93 5.67 -2.34 0.05
N VAL A 94 6.12 -1.57 1.04
CA VAL A 94 6.41 -0.14 0.91
C VAL A 94 7.39 0.09 -0.23
N ARG A 95 8.52 -0.63 -0.24
CA ARG A 95 9.52 -0.53 -1.31
C ARG A 95 8.92 -0.83 -2.68
N THR A 96 8.18 -1.92 -2.81
CA THR A 96 7.57 -2.33 -4.08
C THR A 96 6.57 -1.29 -4.60
N ALA A 97 5.72 -0.76 -3.71
CA ALA A 97 4.74 0.27 -4.06
C ALA A 97 5.43 1.56 -4.52
N ILE A 98 6.46 2.01 -3.81
CA ILE A 98 7.22 3.22 -4.15
C ILE A 98 7.98 3.03 -5.47
N GLU A 99 8.65 1.90 -5.68
CA GLU A 99 9.37 1.61 -6.93
C GLU A 99 8.46 1.66 -8.15
N GLN A 100 7.21 1.20 -8.03
CA GLN A 100 6.21 1.34 -9.09
C GLN A 100 5.88 2.81 -9.35
N VAL A 101 5.66 3.60 -8.30
CA VAL A 101 5.38 5.04 -8.42
C VAL A 101 6.54 5.78 -9.09
N ILE A 102 7.77 5.55 -8.63
CA ILE A 102 8.97 6.19 -9.17
C ILE A 102 9.13 5.85 -10.66
N ARG A 103 9.02 4.57 -11.01
CA ARG A 103 9.18 4.11 -12.41
C ARG A 103 8.12 4.71 -13.34
N ILE A 104 6.84 4.61 -12.97
CA ILE A 104 5.75 5.11 -13.80
C ILE A 104 5.82 6.64 -13.89
N GLY A 105 6.02 7.32 -12.77
CA GLY A 105 6.09 8.78 -12.74
C GLY A 105 7.28 9.34 -13.51
N ASN A 106 8.47 8.72 -13.42
CA ASN A 106 9.62 9.13 -14.22
C ASN A 106 9.39 8.95 -15.73
N SER A 107 8.68 7.89 -16.14
CA SER A 107 8.30 7.67 -17.54
C SER A 107 7.38 8.78 -18.08
N ILE A 108 6.49 9.30 -17.23
CA ILE A 108 5.60 10.42 -17.57
C ILE A 108 6.37 11.74 -17.58
N ILE A 109 7.16 12.02 -16.55
CA ILE A 109 7.94 13.26 -16.42
C ILE A 109 8.94 13.41 -17.57
N SER A 110 9.59 12.31 -17.98
CA SER A 110 10.53 12.30 -19.11
C SER A 110 9.86 12.32 -20.49
N GLY A 111 8.53 12.23 -20.56
CA GLY A 111 7.79 12.18 -21.82
C GLY A 111 7.96 10.88 -22.61
N GLN A 112 8.54 9.83 -22.03
CA GLN A 112 8.67 8.51 -22.67
C GLN A 112 7.29 7.85 -22.90
N THR A 113 6.33 8.16 -22.02
CA THR A 113 4.94 7.74 -22.13
C THR A 113 4.03 8.96 -22.10
N GLY A 114 2.96 8.95 -22.89
CA GLY A 114 1.91 9.97 -22.80
C GLY A 114 1.26 9.99 -21.42
N VAL A 115 0.57 11.09 -21.07
CA VAL A 115 -0.09 11.28 -19.77
C VAL A 115 -1.47 10.64 -19.82
N PRO A 116 -1.70 9.47 -19.19
CA PRO A 116 -3.01 8.85 -19.19
C PRO A 116 -3.99 9.66 -18.32
N MET A 117 -5.25 9.67 -18.71
CA MET A 117 -6.30 10.28 -17.89
C MET A 117 -6.33 9.60 -16.50
N ASN A 118 -6.45 10.40 -15.44
CA ASN A 118 -6.45 9.96 -14.03
C ASN A 118 -5.15 9.35 -13.49
N ILE A 119 -4.03 9.43 -14.22
CA ILE A 119 -2.77 8.84 -13.74
C ILE A 119 -2.29 9.44 -12.41
N GLY A 120 -2.53 10.73 -12.21
CA GLY A 120 -2.25 11.41 -10.95
C GLY A 120 -2.98 10.78 -9.74
N ASN A 121 -4.26 10.46 -9.91
CA ASN A 121 -5.06 9.79 -8.87
C ASN A 121 -4.56 8.37 -8.60
N ILE A 122 -4.15 7.65 -9.64
CA ILE A 122 -3.61 6.28 -9.51
C ILE A 122 -2.29 6.29 -8.73
N LEU A 123 -1.37 7.20 -9.09
CA LEU A 123 -0.09 7.31 -8.40
C LEU A 123 -0.26 7.80 -6.97
N LYS A 124 -1.19 8.74 -6.73
CA LYS A 124 -1.57 9.17 -5.38
C LYS A 124 -2.10 8.01 -4.55
N ALA A 125 -3.04 7.22 -5.06
CA ALA A 125 -3.56 6.06 -4.34
C ALA A 125 -2.47 5.03 -3.99
N LYS A 126 -1.48 4.84 -4.88
CA LYS A 126 -0.33 3.97 -4.60
C LYS A 126 0.60 4.55 -3.52
N MET A 127 0.78 5.86 -3.49
CA MET A 127 1.52 6.51 -2.40
C MET A 127 0.75 6.49 -1.08
N ASP A 128 -0.56 6.72 -1.10
CA ASP A 128 -1.41 6.61 0.10
C ASP A 128 -1.34 5.18 0.67
N HIS A 129 -1.31 4.16 -0.20
CA HIS A 129 -1.07 2.78 0.19
C HIS A 129 0.32 2.57 0.80
N ALA A 130 1.38 3.12 0.20
CA ALA A 130 2.74 3.05 0.77
C ALA A 130 2.82 3.72 2.16
N SER A 131 2.13 4.85 2.36
CA SER A 131 2.04 5.54 3.64
C SER A 131 1.27 4.74 4.69
N LEU A 132 0.19 4.05 4.30
CA LEU A 132 -0.53 3.13 5.18
C LEU A 132 0.39 1.98 5.62
N LEU A 133 1.14 1.38 4.69
CA LEU A 133 2.10 0.32 5.01
C LEU A 133 3.23 0.82 5.92
N ALA A 134 3.70 2.06 5.73
CA ALA A 134 4.66 2.69 6.64
C ALA A 134 4.10 2.87 8.06
N SER A 135 2.81 3.21 8.20
CA SER A 135 2.17 3.30 9.52
C SER A 135 2.10 1.95 10.24
N VAL A 136 2.00 0.82 9.51
CA VAL A 136 2.05 -0.53 10.08
C VAL A 136 3.42 -0.84 10.70
N VAL A 137 4.50 -0.26 10.17
CA VAL A 137 5.86 -0.36 10.73
C VAL A 137 6.04 0.55 11.96
N GLY A 138 5.04 1.36 12.29
CA GLY A 138 5.09 2.35 13.36
C GLY A 138 5.52 3.74 12.90
N GLY A 139 5.41 4.03 11.60
CA GLY A 139 5.68 5.35 11.01
C GLY A 139 6.87 5.36 10.04
N ALA A 140 6.94 6.40 9.21
CA ALA A 140 8.01 6.55 8.22
C ALA A 140 9.40 6.73 8.85
N GLU A 141 9.46 7.18 10.11
CA GLU A 141 10.67 7.31 10.91
C GLU A 141 11.25 5.97 11.38
N LYS A 142 10.43 4.92 11.41
CA LYS A 142 10.84 3.56 11.76
C LYS A 142 11.35 2.77 10.55
N LEU A 143 11.10 3.26 9.34
CA LEU A 143 11.60 2.65 8.12
C LEU A 143 13.12 2.84 7.98
N PRO A 144 13.81 1.90 7.31
CA PRO A 144 15.17 2.08 6.83
C PRO A 144 15.35 3.40 6.05
N GLU A 145 16.52 4.03 6.20
CA GLU A 145 16.79 5.36 5.61
C GLU A 145 16.63 5.39 4.08
N ASP A 146 17.01 4.31 3.40
CA ASP A 146 16.85 4.16 1.95
C ASP A 146 15.37 4.14 1.54
N ILE A 147 14.53 3.39 2.26
CA ILE A 147 13.08 3.33 2.00
C ILE A 147 12.43 4.69 2.29
N ARG A 148 12.84 5.35 3.39
CA ARG A 148 12.35 6.68 3.73
C ARG A 148 12.70 7.72 2.66
N SER A 149 13.93 7.68 2.13
CA SER A 149 14.35 8.55 1.03
C SER A 149 13.53 8.29 -0.24
N GLN A 150 13.30 7.02 -0.57
CA GLN A 150 12.45 6.63 -1.69
C GLN A 150 11.00 7.10 -1.51
N LEU A 151 10.45 7.04 -0.30
CA LEU A 151 9.10 7.50 0.01
C LEU A 151 8.95 8.99 -0.33
N LEU A 152 9.87 9.83 0.15
CA LEU A 152 9.92 11.26 -0.17
C LEU A 152 10.07 11.54 -1.68
N MET A 153 10.89 10.74 -2.37
CA MET A 153 11.04 10.84 -3.82
C MET A 153 9.73 10.50 -4.54
N GLY A 154 9.04 9.44 -4.10
CA GLY A 154 7.72 9.04 -4.61
C GLY A 154 6.68 10.15 -4.43
N GLU A 155 6.61 10.78 -3.26
CA GLU A 155 5.71 11.92 -2.99
C GLU A 155 5.97 13.08 -3.96
N ASN A 156 7.24 13.45 -4.16
CA ASN A 156 7.61 14.51 -5.10
C ASN A 156 7.21 14.16 -6.55
N ILE A 157 7.41 12.91 -6.97
CA ILE A 157 7.01 12.45 -8.29
C ILE A 157 5.49 12.53 -8.47
N VAL A 158 4.69 12.16 -7.47
CA VAL A 158 3.23 12.30 -7.53
C VAL A 158 2.82 13.76 -7.70
N LEU A 159 3.45 14.69 -6.96
CA LEU A 159 3.19 16.13 -7.09
C LEU A 159 3.51 16.63 -8.51
N GLN A 160 4.64 16.22 -9.08
CA GLN A 160 5.02 16.60 -10.44
C GLN A 160 4.05 16.04 -11.49
N VAL A 161 3.70 14.75 -11.39
CA VAL A 161 2.75 14.12 -12.34
C VAL A 161 1.36 14.74 -12.23
N ASN A 162 0.90 15.10 -11.03
CA ASN A 162 -0.36 15.83 -10.85
C ASN A 162 -0.31 17.20 -11.53
N SER A 163 0.78 17.95 -11.37
CA SER A 163 0.95 19.24 -12.05
C SER A 163 0.92 19.09 -13.58
N ILE A 164 1.60 18.08 -14.12
CA ILE A 164 1.58 17.76 -15.56
C ILE A 164 0.16 17.38 -16.00
N SER A 165 -0.53 16.54 -15.24
CA SER A 165 -1.89 16.08 -15.54
C SER A 165 -2.87 17.25 -15.56
N ASP A 166 -2.79 18.16 -14.59
CA ASP A 166 -3.63 19.36 -14.50
C ASP A 166 -3.39 20.32 -15.66
N GLN A 167 -2.14 20.45 -16.13
CA GLN A 167 -1.81 21.23 -17.32
C GLN A 167 -2.40 20.60 -18.60
N HIS A 168 -2.43 19.27 -18.71
CA HIS A 168 -3.00 18.56 -19.85
C HIS A 168 -4.53 18.53 -19.85
N LEU A 169 -5.16 18.61 -18.67
CA LEU A 169 -6.63 18.68 -18.50
C LEU A 169 -7.20 20.09 -18.72
N ARG A 170 -6.35 21.13 -18.72
CA ARG A 170 -6.78 22.47 -19.13
C ARG A 170 -7.05 22.46 -20.63
N LEU A 171 -8.33 22.30 -20.98
CA LEU A 171 -8.83 22.61 -22.31
C LEU A 171 -8.28 23.98 -22.73
N PRO A 172 -7.79 24.14 -23.98
CA PRO A 172 -7.43 25.45 -24.49
C PRO A 172 -8.64 26.35 -24.30
N HIS A 173 -8.46 27.39 -23.48
CA HIS A 173 -9.52 28.34 -23.20
C HIS A 173 -10.05 28.85 -24.54
N PHE A 174 -11.37 28.82 -24.70
CA PHE A 174 -12.11 29.38 -25.84
C PHE A 174 -12.00 30.93 -25.90
N ASP A 175 -10.86 31.51 -25.54
CA ASP A 175 -10.60 32.96 -25.62
C ASP A 175 -10.45 33.43 -27.07
N SER A 176 -10.26 32.51 -28.03
CA SER A 176 -10.20 32.80 -29.46
C SER A 176 -11.58 33.01 -30.10
N ALA A 177 -12.69 32.63 -29.45
CA ALA A 177 -14.03 32.81 -30.01
C ALA A 177 -14.61 34.22 -29.78
N ARG A 178 -14.10 34.99 -28.80
CA ARG A 178 -14.59 36.36 -28.52
C ARG A 178 -13.95 37.46 -29.37
N ARG A 179 -12.81 37.20 -30.02
CA ARG A 179 -12.08 38.20 -30.82
C ARG A 179 -12.46 38.25 -32.30
N LEU A 180 -13.35 37.35 -32.76
CA LEU A 180 -13.83 37.32 -34.15
C LEU A 180 -15.24 37.94 -34.33
N GLY A 181 -15.76 38.63 -33.31
CA GLY A 181 -17.16 39.09 -33.25
C GLY A 181 -17.38 40.59 -33.10
N ALA A 182 -16.44 41.45 -33.52
CA ALA A 182 -16.70 42.88 -33.64
C ALA A 182 -16.53 43.31 -35.11
N PRO A 183 -17.63 43.48 -35.88
CA PRO A 183 -17.55 44.18 -37.15
C PRO A 183 -17.21 45.66 -36.92
N ALA A 184 -16.52 46.22 -37.93
CA ALA A 184 -15.99 47.58 -38.02
C ALA A 184 -17.04 48.69 -37.89
#